data_AF-A0AAE0RQF0-F1
#
_entry.id   AF-A0AAE0RQF0-F1
#
_cell.length_a   1.000
_cell.length_b   1.000
_cell.length_c   1.000
_cell.angle_alpha   90.00
_cell.angle_beta   90.00
_cell.angle_gamma   90.00
#
_symmetry.space_group_name_H-M   'P 1'
#
loop_
_entity.id
_entity.type
_entity.pdbx_description
1 polymer ?
#
loop_
_entity_poly.entity_id
_entity_poly.type
_entity_poly.pdbx_seq_one_letter_code
_entity_poly.pdbx_strand_id
1 'polypeptide(L)'
;MKKVLQTYKQQQANIAAEYNNELLEWNRQSNNQREYKLEKERDKLLNRLSKLAEGRPTHDNTNITDLSDANRPTKLSEAYSELYDNECTDAFEELTLPHGFDEKDTIAKLLNIILVVINALLYLISIETFQLKDSIALQIVV
;
A
#
# COMPACT_ATOMS: atom_id res chain seq x y z
N MET A 1 43.05 21.52 72.60
CA MET A 1 41.88 20.65 72.37
C MET A 1 41.06 21.04 71.13
N LYS A 2 40.61 22.31 70.95
CA LYS A 2 39.81 22.74 69.78
C LYS A 2 40.46 22.47 68.41
N LYS A 3 41.77 22.72 68.27
CA LYS A 3 42.52 22.52 67.00
C LYS A 3 42.53 21.06 66.52
N VAL A 4 42.62 20.11 67.44
CA VAL A 4 42.62 18.65 67.15
C VAL A 4 41.25 18.18 66.67
N LEU A 5 40.18 18.69 67.28
CA LEU A 5 38.81 18.40 66.85
C LEU A 5 38.52 18.98 65.46
N GLN A 6 39.03 20.18 65.17
CA GLN A 6 38.94 20.81 63.86
C GLN A 6 39.62 19.96 62.78
N THR A 7 40.85 19.48 63.05
CA THR A 7 41.59 18.64 62.10
C THR A 7 40.89 17.31 61.84
N TYR A 8 40.29 16.69 62.86
CA TYR A 8 39.54 15.45 62.69
C TYR A 8 38.30 15.66 61.81
N LYS A 9 37.55 16.75 62.02
CA LYS A 9 36.42 17.11 61.15
C LYS A 9 36.85 17.37 59.72
N GLN A 10 37.99 18.04 59.52
CA GLN A 10 38.56 18.29 58.20
C GLN A 10 38.94 16.98 57.49
N GLN A 11 39.58 16.04 58.21
CA GLN A 11 39.94 14.72 57.67
C GLN A 11 38.70 13.91 57.26
N GLN A 12 37.67 13.88 58.11
CA GLN A 12 36.40 13.21 57.79
C GLN A 12 35.72 13.81 56.54
N ALA A 13 35.75 15.15 56.41
CA ALA A 13 35.22 15.82 55.24
C ALA A 13 36.02 15.48 53.97
N ASN A 14 37.34 15.40 54.05
CA ASN A 14 38.20 15.05 52.93
C ASN A 14 37.96 13.60 52.48
N ILE A 15 37.88 12.65 53.42
CA ILE A 15 37.59 11.23 53.13
C ILE A 15 36.23 11.09 52.46
N ALA A 16 35.21 11.79 52.97
CA ALA A 16 33.88 11.78 52.37
C ALA A 16 33.88 12.38 50.94
N ALA A 17 34.67 13.43 50.71
CA ALA A 17 34.81 14.04 49.39
C ALA A 17 35.55 13.11 48.40
N GLU A 18 36.62 12.44 48.84
CA GLU A 18 37.34 11.44 48.05
C GLU A 18 36.43 10.29 47.63
N TYR A 19 35.69 9.71 48.58
CA TYR A 19 34.73 8.65 48.29
C TYR A 19 33.63 9.09 47.31
N ASN A 20 33.11 10.31 47.46
CA ASN A 20 32.12 10.85 46.53
C ASN A 20 32.70 11.03 45.12
N ASN A 21 33.96 11.45 45.00
CA ASN A 21 34.63 11.58 43.70
C ASN A 21 34.82 10.20 43.03
N GLU A 22 35.24 9.18 43.78
CA GLU A 22 35.37 7.81 43.25
C GLU A 22 34.03 7.25 42.76
N LEU A 23 32.94 7.46 43.51
CA LEU A 23 31.60 7.07 43.08
C LEU A 23 31.16 7.78 41.80
N LEU A 24 31.48 9.07 41.66
CA LEU A 24 31.17 9.84 40.47
C LEU A 24 31.95 9.32 39.25
N GLU A 25 33.23 8.99 39.42
CA GLU A 25 34.05 8.41 38.36
C GLU A 25 33.54 7.04 37.94
N TRP A 26 33.21 6.17 38.90
CA TRP A 26 32.65 4.86 38.62
C TRP A 26 31.34 4.95 37.84
N ASN A 27 30.43 5.84 38.25
CA ASN A 27 29.18 6.07 37.54
C ASN A 27 29.41 6.60 36.11
N ARG A 28 30.35 7.55 35.95
CA ARG A 28 30.73 8.08 34.64
C ARG A 28 31.26 6.96 33.75
N GLN A 29 32.16 6.12 34.25
CA GLN A 29 32.75 5.03 33.46
C GLN A 29 31.71 3.97 33.08
N SER A 30 30.83 3.60 34.01
CA SER A 30 29.73 2.66 33.79
C SER A 30 28.76 3.20 32.72
N ASN A 31 28.39 4.49 32.80
CA ASN A 31 27.51 5.11 31.82
C ASN A 31 28.16 5.18 30.43
N ASN A 32 29.42 5.60 30.34
CA ASN A 32 30.16 5.64 29.06
C ASN A 32 30.23 4.24 28.40
N GLN A 33 30.42 3.18 29.19
CA GLN A 33 30.42 1.81 28.68
C GLN A 33 29.03 1.38 28.16
N ARG A 34 27.95 1.82 28.80
CA ARG A 34 26.58 1.54 28.35
C ARG A 34 26.27 2.30 27.06
N GLU A 35 26.62 3.58 26.99
CA GLU A 35 26.46 4.40 25.79
C GLU A 35 27.20 3.80 24.59
N TYR A 36 28.46 3.40 24.77
CA TYR A 36 29.23 2.74 23.72
C TYR A 36 28.58 1.44 23.22
N LYS A 37 27.99 0.63 24.12
CA LYS A 37 27.26 -0.59 23.74
C LYS A 37 25.98 -0.25 22.95
N LEU A 38 25.22 0.74 23.40
CA LEU A 38 24.00 1.18 22.75
C LEU A 38 24.26 1.75 21.35
N GLU A 39 25.31 2.55 21.17
CA GLU A 39 25.70 3.06 19.85
C GLU A 39 26.06 1.93 18.89
N LYS A 40 26.82 0.94 19.36
CA LYS A 40 27.18 -0.23 18.56
C LYS A 40 25.96 -1.06 18.16
N GLU A 41 25.00 -1.23 19.07
CA GLU A 41 23.74 -1.91 18.77
C GLU A 41 22.87 -1.11 17.79
N ARG A 42 22.77 0.21 17.98
CA ARG A 42 22.11 1.13 17.04
C ARG A 42 22.68 0.94 15.64
N ASP A 43 24.00 0.98 15.49
CA ASP A 43 24.65 0.85 14.18
C ASP A 43 24.47 -0.50 13.54
N LYS A 44 24.50 -1.56 14.35
CA LYS A 44 24.21 -2.90 13.87
C LYS A 44 22.76 -3.02 13.40
N LEU A 45 21.81 -2.45 14.13
CA LEU A 45 20.39 -2.45 13.77
C LEU A 45 20.13 -1.59 12.53
N LEU A 46 20.70 -0.39 12.46
CA LEU A 46 20.62 0.50 11.30
C LEU A 46 21.19 -0.18 10.06
N ASN A 47 22.39 -0.77 10.14
CA ASN A 47 22.96 -1.49 9.00
C ASN A 47 22.11 -2.70 8.57
N ARG A 48 21.53 -3.45 9.51
CA ARG A 48 20.61 -4.54 9.17
C ARG A 48 19.33 -4.01 8.52
N LEU A 49 18.78 -2.90 9.02
CA LEU A 49 17.60 -2.26 8.48
C LEU A 49 17.86 -1.71 7.08
N SER A 50 18.99 -1.01 6.87
CA SER A 50 19.42 -0.55 5.55
C SER A 50 19.62 -1.71 4.59
N LYS A 51 20.26 -2.81 4.99
CA LYS A 51 20.37 -4.01 4.14
C LYS A 51 19.02 -4.66 3.83
N LEU A 52 18.09 -4.67 4.79
CA LEU A 52 16.72 -5.14 4.56
C LEU A 52 15.92 -4.18 3.67
N ALA A 53 16.26 -2.90 3.65
CA ALA A 53 15.67 -1.89 2.78
C ALA A 53 16.29 -1.90 1.38
N GLU A 54 17.59 -2.15 1.25
CA GLU A 54 18.31 -2.34 -0.01
C GLU A 54 17.94 -3.67 -0.69
N GLY A 55 17.68 -4.72 0.10
CA GLY A 55 17.23 -6.03 -0.38
C GLY A 55 15.73 -6.16 -0.59
N ARG A 56 14.94 -5.19 -0.12
CA ARG A 56 13.56 -5.02 -0.59
C ARG A 56 13.63 -4.20 -1.87
N PRO A 57 13.13 -4.70 -3.00
CA PRO A 57 12.98 -3.85 -4.16
C PRO A 57 12.00 -2.73 -3.78
N THR A 58 12.52 -1.53 -3.52
CA THR A 58 11.74 -0.29 -3.69
C THR A 58 11.41 -0.04 -5.17
N HIS A 59 11.76 -0.99 -6.05
CA HIS A 59 11.35 -1.09 -7.43
C HIS A 59 10.06 -1.88 -7.64
N ASP A 60 9.39 -2.28 -6.56
CA ASP A 60 8.09 -2.93 -6.63
C ASP A 60 7.24 -2.47 -5.45
N ASN A 61 6.81 -1.22 -5.52
CA ASN A 61 5.72 -0.75 -4.69
C ASN A 61 4.41 -1.30 -5.27
N THR A 62 4.22 -2.61 -5.19
CA THR A 62 3.02 -3.31 -5.66
C THR A 62 1.75 -2.88 -4.91
N ASN A 63 1.85 -1.97 -3.93
CA ASN A 63 0.76 -1.46 -3.12
C ASN A 63 0.43 0.03 -3.32
N ILE A 64 1.25 0.80 -4.05
CA ILE A 64 0.86 2.14 -4.53
C ILE A 64 0.77 2.04 -6.03
N THR A 65 -0.44 1.76 -6.50
CA THR A 65 -0.83 1.86 -7.89
C THR A 65 -0.23 3.14 -8.49
N ASP A 66 0.52 3.00 -9.59
CA ASP A 66 1.01 4.15 -10.34
C ASP A 66 -0.20 4.98 -10.81
N LEU A 67 -0.42 6.12 -10.17
CA LEU A 67 -1.55 6.99 -10.47
C LEU A 67 -1.37 7.75 -11.79
N SER A 68 -0.15 7.77 -12.32
CA SER A 68 0.15 8.30 -13.66
C SER A 68 -0.15 7.30 -14.78
N ASP A 69 -0.31 6.02 -14.44
CA ASP A 69 -0.72 4.99 -15.39
C ASP A 69 -2.20 5.17 -15.77
N ALA A 70 -2.43 5.50 -17.05
CA ALA A 70 -3.76 5.61 -17.64
C ALA A 70 -4.43 4.25 -17.83
N ASN A 71 -3.65 3.17 -17.88
CA ASN A 71 -4.13 1.80 -18.03
C ASN A 71 -4.30 1.08 -16.69
N ARG A 72 -4.18 1.78 -15.55
CA ARG A 72 -4.44 1.16 -14.25
C ARG A 72 -5.90 0.69 -14.17
N PRO A 73 -6.19 -0.44 -13.49
CA PRO A 73 -7.53 -1.03 -13.46
C PRO A 73 -8.64 -0.04 -13.07
N THR A 74 -8.38 0.85 -12.10
CA THR A 74 -9.34 1.87 -11.67
C THR A 74 -9.62 2.91 -12.75
N LYS A 75 -8.59 3.38 -13.47
CA LYS A 75 -8.75 4.39 -14.53
C LYS A 75 -9.45 3.81 -15.75
N LEU A 76 -9.14 2.56 -16.08
CA LEU A 76 -9.87 1.81 -17.11
C LEU A 76 -11.33 1.65 -16.73
N SER A 77 -11.63 1.26 -15.48
CA SER A 77 -13.01 1.15 -14.99
C SER A 77 -13.77 2.48 -15.09
N GLU A 78 -13.13 3.59 -14.71
CA GLU A 78 -13.70 4.95 -14.85
C GLU A 78 -13.97 5.28 -16.33
N ALA A 79 -12.98 5.08 -17.20
CA ALA A 79 -13.08 5.39 -18.63
C ALA A 79 -14.15 4.55 -19.35
N TYR A 80 -14.26 3.26 -19.03
CA TYR A 80 -15.34 2.41 -19.56
C TYR A 80 -16.70 2.86 -19.06
N SER A 81 -16.82 3.23 -17.78
CA SER A 81 -18.08 3.73 -17.22
C SER A 81 -18.51 5.05 -17.89
N GLU A 82 -17.57 5.96 -18.09
CA GLU A 82 -17.81 7.25 -18.77
C GLU A 82 -18.21 7.03 -20.22
N LEU A 83 -17.54 6.11 -20.94
CA LEU A 83 -17.92 5.77 -22.31
C LEU A 83 -19.36 5.25 -22.37
N TYR A 84 -19.77 4.34 -21.48
CA TYR A 84 -21.15 3.83 -21.49
C TYR A 84 -22.18 4.94 -21.23
N ASP A 85 -21.89 5.86 -20.31
CA ASP A 85 -22.79 6.97 -19.98
C ASP A 85 -22.93 7.95 -21.15
N ASN A 86 -21.80 8.32 -21.77
CA ASN A 86 -21.77 9.19 -22.94
C ASN A 86 -22.50 8.57 -24.13
N GLU A 87 -22.21 7.31 -24.48
CA GLU A 87 -22.85 6.63 -25.61
C GLU A 87 -24.36 6.41 -25.39
N CYS A 88 -24.79 6.15 -24.14
CA CYS A 88 -26.22 6.06 -23.82
C CYS A 88 -26.92 7.41 -23.93
N THR A 89 -26.25 8.48 -23.50
CA THR A 89 -26.78 9.86 -23.61
C THR A 89 -26.87 10.28 -25.07
N ASP A 90 -25.81 10.07 -25.86
CA ASP A 90 -25.77 10.39 -27.28
C ASP A 90 -26.85 9.63 -28.07
N ALA A 91 -27.01 8.33 -27.81
CA ALA A 91 -28.05 7.51 -28.44
C ALA A 91 -29.47 7.96 -28.06
N PHE A 92 -29.67 8.42 -26.82
CA PHE A 92 -30.95 8.96 -26.37
C PHE A 92 -31.25 10.32 -27.02
N GLU A 93 -30.26 11.21 -27.12
CA GLU A 93 -30.37 12.50 -27.79
C GLU A 93 -30.64 12.35 -29.29
N GLU A 94 -29.95 11.44 -29.98
CA GLU A 94 -30.16 11.17 -31.42
C GLU A 94 -31.55 10.61 -31.72
N LEU A 95 -32.20 9.94 -30.77
CA LEU A 95 -33.57 9.48 -30.93
C LEU A 95 -34.58 10.58 -30.58
N THR A 96 -34.29 11.42 -29.58
CA THR A 96 -35.25 12.44 -29.12
C THR A 96 -35.21 13.72 -29.94
N LEU A 97 -34.04 14.24 -30.30
CA LEU A 97 -33.88 15.56 -30.94
C LEU A 97 -34.30 15.59 -32.42
N PRO A 98 -33.85 14.66 -33.30
CA PRO A 98 -34.15 14.71 -34.73
C PRO A 98 -35.55 14.17 -35.07
N HIS A 99 -36.10 13.30 -34.23
CA HIS A 99 -37.29 12.52 -34.53
C HIS A 99 -38.47 12.81 -33.58
N GLY A 100 -38.25 13.55 -32.50
CA GLY A 100 -39.31 13.96 -31.56
C GLY A 100 -40.00 12.78 -30.87
N PHE A 101 -39.29 11.65 -30.70
CA PHE A 101 -39.83 10.51 -29.97
C PHE A 101 -40.12 10.89 -28.51
N ASP A 102 -41.24 10.42 -27.98
CA ASP A 102 -41.53 10.50 -26.55
C ASP A 102 -40.47 9.71 -25.76
N GLU A 103 -40.12 10.19 -24.58
CA GLU A 103 -39.06 9.60 -23.74
C GLU A 103 -39.30 8.10 -23.52
N LYS A 104 -40.56 7.69 -23.29
CA LYS A 104 -40.92 6.28 -23.11
C LYS A 104 -40.68 5.43 -24.35
N ASP A 105 -40.98 5.96 -25.53
CA ASP A 105 -40.79 5.25 -26.79
C ASP A 105 -39.30 5.13 -27.12
N THR A 106 -38.51 6.17 -26.85
CA THR A 106 -37.05 6.14 -26.96
C THR A 106 -36.43 5.09 -26.05
N ILE A 107 -36.81 5.06 -24.77
CA ILE A 107 -36.33 4.06 -23.80
C ILE A 107 -36.71 2.65 -24.26
N ALA A 108 -37.96 2.44 -24.70
CA ALA A 108 -38.42 1.14 -25.18
C ALA A 108 -37.62 0.67 -26.40
N LYS A 109 -37.28 1.59 -27.31
CA LYS A 109 -36.48 1.29 -28.50
C LYS A 109 -35.04 0.94 -28.16
N LEU A 110 -34.38 1.74 -27.31
CA LEU A 110 -33.02 1.48 -26.83
C LEU A 110 -32.92 0.13 -26.11
N LEU A 111 -33.90 -0.17 -25.23
CA LEU A 111 -33.97 -1.46 -24.54
C LEU A 111 -34.09 -2.64 -25.53
N ASN A 112 -34.90 -2.48 -26.59
CA ASN A 112 -35.05 -3.51 -27.60
C ASN A 112 -33.73 -3.77 -28.35
N ILE A 113 -33.01 -2.71 -28.72
CA ILE A 113 -31.70 -2.81 -29.37
C ILE A 113 -30.72 -3.58 -28.48
N ILE A 114 -30.62 -3.21 -27.20
CA ILE A 114 -29.73 -3.88 -26.24
C ILE A 114 -30.10 -5.35 -26.08
N LEU A 115 -31.39 -5.68 -25.95
CA LEU A 115 -31.85 -7.06 -25.82
C LEU A 115 -31.50 -7.91 -27.05
N VAL A 116 -31.64 -7.36 -28.26
CA VAL A 116 -31.27 -8.08 -29.49
C VAL A 116 -29.77 -8.36 -29.52
N VAL A 117 -28.93 -7.38 -29.17
CA VAL A 117 -27.47 -7.55 -29.13
C VAL A 117 -27.06 -8.57 -28.07
N ILE A 118 -27.59 -8.48 -26.85
CA ILE A 118 -27.30 -9.44 -25.78
C ILE A 118 -27.71 -10.86 -26.21
N ASN A 119 -28.90 -11.04 -26.78
CA ASN A 119 -29.35 -12.35 -27.24
C ASN A 119 -28.44 -12.91 -28.35
N ALA A 120 -27.99 -12.07 -29.28
CA ALA A 120 -27.07 -12.48 -30.33
C ALA A 120 -25.70 -12.89 -29.75
N LEU A 121 -25.16 -12.12 -28.81
CA LEU A 121 -23.90 -12.45 -28.14
C LEU A 121 -24.00 -13.73 -27.31
N LEU A 122 -25.07 -13.91 -26.55
CA LEU A 122 -25.32 -15.13 -25.79
C LEU A 122 -25.43 -16.35 -26.71
N TYR A 123 -26.06 -16.19 -27.88
CA TYR A 123 -26.14 -17.24 -28.88
C TYR A 123 -24.75 -17.60 -29.44
N LEU A 124 -23.91 -16.62 -29.77
CA LEU A 124 -22.54 -16.85 -30.25
C LEU A 124 -21.66 -17.58 -29.21
N ILE A 125 -21.70 -17.13 -27.95
CA ILE A 125 -20.96 -17.78 -26.85
C ILE A 125 -21.46 -19.22 -26.64
N SER A 126 -22.78 -19.45 -26.76
CA SER A 126 -23.35 -20.79 -26.66
C SER A 126 -22.84 -21.72 -27.75
N ILE A 127 -22.64 -21.23 -28.98
CA ILE A 127 -22.05 -21.99 -30.07
C ILE A 127 -20.58 -22.32 -29.79
N GLU A 128 -19.77 -21.32 -29.40
CA GLU A 128 -18.33 -21.53 -29.15
C GLU A 128 -18.09 -22.51 -27.99
N THR A 129 -18.85 -22.39 -26.91
CA THR A 129 -18.77 -23.33 -25.77
C THR A 129 -19.22 -24.74 -26.13
N PHE A 130 -20.14 -24.90 -27.08
CA PHE A 130 -20.55 -26.20 -27.60
C PHE A 130 -19.43 -26.86 -28.44
N GLN A 131 -18.82 -26.11 -29.37
CA GLN A 131 -17.71 -26.60 -30.20
C GLN A 131 -16.48 -27.01 -29.36
N LEU A 132 -16.18 -26.25 -28.29
CA LEU A 132 -15.09 -26.58 -27.37
C LEU A 132 -15.35 -27.87 -26.59
N LYS A 133 -16.59 -28.12 -26.16
CA LYS A 133 -16.96 -29.36 -25.44
C LYS A 133 -16.82 -30.59 -26.32
N ASP A 134 -17.23 -30.53 -27.58
CA ASP A 134 -17.13 -31.65 -28.52
C ASP A 134 -15.66 -31.95 -28.87
N SER A 135 -14.83 -30.91 -29.04
CA SER A 135 -13.39 -31.06 -29.29
C SER A 135 -12.65 -31.72 -28.12
N ILE A 136 -12.96 -31.33 -26.87
CA ILE A 136 -12.38 -31.95 -25.67
C ILE A 136 -12.87 -33.39 -25.50
N ALA A 137 -14.15 -33.67 -25.78
CA ALA A 137 -14.69 -35.03 -25.68
C ALA A 137 -14.02 -36.00 -26.67
N LEU A 138 -13.69 -35.55 -27.88
CA LEU A 138 -12.94 -36.35 -28.87
C LEU A 138 -11.49 -36.62 -28.44
N GLN A 139 -10.85 -35.71 -27.69
CA GLN A 139 -9.48 -35.89 -27.21
C GLN A 139 -9.36 -36.83 -25.99
N ILE A 140 -10.45 -37.06 -25.24
CA ILE A 140 -10.45 -37.92 -24.04
C ILE A 140 -10.83 -39.38 -24.37
N VAL A 141 -11.46 -39.63 -25.52
CA VAL A 141 -11.96 -40.97 -25.93
C VAL A 141 -10.93 -41.76 -26.79
N VAL A 142 -9.77 -41.18 -27.09
CA VAL A 142 -8.62 -41.82 -27.76
C VAL A 142 -7.53 -42.15 -26.76
#